data_AF-A0A963MT55-F1
#
_entry.id   AF-A0A963MT55-F1
#
_cell.length_a   1.000
_cell.length_b   1.000
_cell.length_c   1.000
_cell.angle_alpha   90.00
_cell.angle_beta   90.00
_cell.angle_gamma   90.00
#
_symmetry.space_group_name_H-M   'P 1'
#
loop_
_entity.id
_entity.type
_entity.pdbx_description
1 polymer ?
#
loop_
_entity_poly.entity_id
_entity_poly.type
_entity_poly.pdbx_seq_one_letter_code
_entity_poly.pdbx_strand_id
1 'polypeptide(L)'
;MKILPWFLMAMAPLALAAPAAEDFDVRLAIEAPADASLLQLNLPADVYRAVRHADLRDVRIFNAAGEAVPMARLPRQTETQALRVERPLVALPARAAAVRDGVSVHASGAASVRVEVDGASPVTTTALPGYLLEVKDFDATIDELTLVWPEATPFEAAVSVQASDDLQQWRSVAHRTALLSLGEGEARIVQDRVALPAVRARYLRIDWVGTPPPVSLQRAVLLNQRRSATVAREWVELTGQADAKNIDFTSPGLFPVEALRLVPVSDSDVISASVASRPAVSGRWRWRARTVGYRLQQAGGLDEGEATAIAVTRDPLWRVTLDAEASTTPRLALGWTPESVAFVARGAGPYTLAVGHASAASAWQAPGQVVPGFGTDQAATLVSARVLLGEAPVAAAPREPAPWQAGSHWWLWGALLLGVGVLGAMARGLWREMAGAKDSPPE
;
A
#
# COMPACT_ATOMS: atom_id res chain seq x y z
N MET A 1 17.98 -10.32 74.02
CA MET A 1 16.63 -10.38 73.40
C MET A 1 16.11 -8.97 73.18
N LYS A 2 16.15 -8.48 71.94
CA LYS A 2 15.40 -7.30 71.48
C LYS A 2 14.83 -7.66 70.11
N ILE A 3 13.51 -7.75 70.04
CA ILE A 3 12.73 -8.13 68.86
C ILE A 3 12.39 -6.83 68.14
N LEU A 4 12.82 -6.67 66.89
CA LEU A 4 12.52 -5.51 66.05
C LEU A 4 11.33 -5.89 65.14
N PRO A 5 10.22 -5.15 65.13
CA PRO A 5 9.10 -5.49 64.25
C PRO A 5 9.34 -4.91 62.86
N TRP A 6 9.29 -5.77 61.85
CA TRP A 6 9.23 -5.39 60.45
C TRP A 6 7.85 -4.81 60.14
N PHE A 7 7.77 -3.51 59.85
CA PHE A 7 6.59 -2.90 59.25
C PHE A 7 6.62 -3.18 57.73
N LEU A 8 5.78 -4.10 57.28
CA LEU A 8 5.49 -4.28 55.85
C LEU A 8 4.52 -3.17 55.41
N MET A 9 5.05 -2.16 54.72
CA MET A 9 4.26 -1.11 54.09
C MET A 9 3.68 -1.65 52.77
N ALA A 10 2.38 -1.94 52.76
CA ALA A 10 1.66 -2.34 51.56
C ALA A 10 1.54 -1.14 50.60
N MET A 11 2.31 -1.14 49.50
CA MET A 11 2.04 -0.26 48.37
C MET A 11 0.83 -0.79 47.59
N ALA A 12 -0.31 -0.12 47.72
CA ALA A 12 -1.41 -0.30 46.78
C ALA A 12 -0.98 0.26 45.39
N PRO A 13 -1.19 -0.46 44.29
CA PRO A 13 -0.92 0.08 42.96
C PRO A 13 -1.92 1.20 42.68
N LEU A 14 -1.44 2.42 42.42
CA LEU A 14 -2.27 3.46 41.82
C LEU A 14 -2.66 2.98 40.42
N ALA A 15 -3.93 2.65 40.22
CA ALA A 15 -4.49 2.47 38.90
C ALA A 15 -4.44 3.82 38.17
N LEU A 16 -3.55 3.96 37.18
CA LEU A 16 -3.60 5.11 36.28
C LEU A 16 -4.96 5.12 35.58
N ALA A 17 -5.67 6.23 35.70
CA ALA A 17 -6.90 6.46 34.95
C ALA A 17 -6.61 6.38 33.44
N ALA A 18 -7.57 5.87 32.67
CA ALA A 18 -7.49 5.91 31.22
C ALA A 18 -7.40 7.38 30.74
N PRO A 19 -6.59 7.68 29.71
CA PRO A 19 -6.43 9.05 29.25
C PRO A 19 -7.75 9.58 28.70
N ALA A 20 -8.12 10.79 29.11
CA ALA A 20 -9.26 11.53 28.61
C ALA A 20 -8.90 12.21 27.28
N ALA A 21 -9.91 12.65 26.52
CA ALA A 21 -9.67 13.30 25.23
C ALA A 21 -8.81 14.57 25.35
N GLU A 22 -8.91 15.28 26.47
CA GLU A 22 -8.16 16.50 26.78
C GLU A 22 -6.67 16.28 27.05
N ASP A 23 -6.25 15.04 27.32
CA ASP A 23 -4.85 14.67 27.49
C ASP A 23 -4.09 14.59 26.14
N PHE A 24 -4.81 14.64 25.01
CA PHE A 24 -4.23 14.56 23.67
C PHE A 24 -3.99 15.95 23.07
N ASP A 25 -2.85 16.11 22.40
CA ASP A 25 -2.43 17.38 21.79
C ASP A 25 -3.42 17.94 20.77
N VAL A 26 -4.02 17.06 19.96
CA VAL A 26 -4.92 17.44 18.86
C VAL A 26 -6.23 16.68 18.98
N ARG A 27 -7.33 17.42 18.81
CA ARG A 27 -8.70 16.88 18.80
C ARG A 27 -9.41 17.37 17.55
N LEU A 28 -9.94 16.46 16.75
CA LEU A 28 -10.61 16.74 15.49
C LEU A 28 -12.02 16.17 15.53
N ALA A 29 -13.01 16.96 15.14
CA ALA A 29 -14.40 16.50 15.09
C ALA A 29 -14.59 15.50 13.94
N ILE A 30 -15.31 14.40 14.21
CA ILE A 30 -15.70 13.42 13.20
C ILE A 30 -17.16 13.66 12.84
N GLU A 31 -17.41 13.88 11.56
CA GLU A 31 -18.74 13.82 10.98
C GLU A 31 -19.03 12.37 10.57
N ALA A 32 -20.09 11.81 11.16
CA ALA A 32 -20.54 10.45 10.92
C ALA A 32 -22.05 10.42 10.70
N PRO A 33 -22.56 9.55 9.82
CA PRO A 33 -24.00 9.31 9.68
C PRO A 33 -24.62 8.83 11.00
N ALA A 34 -25.79 9.36 11.35
CA ALA A 34 -26.42 9.13 12.66
C ALA A 34 -26.80 7.66 12.92
N ASP A 35 -27.21 6.92 11.89
CA ASP A 35 -27.72 5.55 12.02
C ASP A 35 -26.66 4.46 11.80
N ALA A 36 -25.40 4.85 11.56
CA ALA A 36 -24.32 3.91 11.28
C ALA A 36 -23.68 3.37 12.56
N SER A 37 -23.77 2.06 12.77
CA SER A 37 -23.17 1.38 13.95
C SER A 37 -21.68 1.05 13.77
N LEU A 38 -21.23 0.91 12.53
CA LEU A 38 -19.85 0.56 12.18
C LEU A 38 -19.34 1.54 11.12
N LEU A 39 -18.30 2.27 11.49
CA LEU A 39 -17.79 3.40 10.72
C LEU A 39 -16.34 3.15 10.28
N GLN A 40 -15.98 3.68 9.12
CA GLN A 40 -14.61 3.73 8.63
C GLN A 40 -14.18 5.18 8.43
N LEU A 41 -12.95 5.50 8.85
CA LEU A 41 -12.36 6.81 8.71
C LEU A 41 -10.95 6.69 8.11
N ASN A 42 -10.67 7.46 7.06
CA ASN A 42 -9.30 7.66 6.59
C ASN A 42 -8.63 8.72 7.46
N LEU A 43 -7.46 8.41 8.02
CA LEU A 43 -6.72 9.34 8.88
C LEU A 43 -6.14 10.49 8.04
N PRO A 44 -6.51 11.76 8.30
CA PRO A 44 -6.00 12.89 7.54
C PRO A 44 -4.54 13.20 7.89
N ALA A 45 -3.89 14.02 7.05
CA ALA A 45 -2.50 14.44 7.22
C ALA A 45 -2.18 15.00 8.63
N ASP A 46 -3.12 15.70 9.26
CA ASP A 46 -2.95 16.30 10.59
C ASP A 46 -2.73 15.26 11.70
N VAL A 47 -3.28 14.06 11.55
CA VAL A 47 -3.01 12.95 12.47
C VAL A 47 -1.53 12.61 12.44
N TYR A 48 -0.94 12.45 11.26
CA TYR A 48 0.48 12.10 11.13
C TYR A 48 1.42 13.23 11.59
N ARG A 49 0.98 14.49 11.50
CA ARG A 49 1.70 15.65 12.07
C ARG A 49 1.70 15.64 13.60
N ALA A 50 0.62 15.17 14.21
CA ALA A 50 0.38 15.21 15.65
C ALA A 50 0.83 13.96 16.41
N VAL A 51 0.80 12.77 15.80
CA VAL A 51 1.20 11.53 16.48
C VAL A 51 2.64 11.59 16.98
N ARG A 52 2.83 11.03 18.17
CA ARG A 52 4.12 10.92 18.84
C ARG A 52 4.77 9.54 18.63
N HIS A 53 4.00 8.55 18.20
CA HIS A 53 4.50 7.18 18.01
C HIS A 53 4.23 6.63 16.61
N ALA A 54 5.24 5.98 16.03
CA ALA A 54 5.16 5.41 14.69
C ALA A 54 4.19 4.21 14.57
N ASP A 55 3.73 3.64 15.68
CA ASP A 55 2.69 2.62 15.72
C ASP A 55 1.29 3.21 15.95
N LEU A 56 1.14 4.55 15.92
CA LEU A 56 -0.11 5.29 16.12
C LEU A 56 -0.83 4.92 17.43
N ARG A 57 -0.11 4.42 18.46
CA ARG A 57 -0.74 3.97 19.72
C ARG A 57 -1.45 5.09 20.48
N ASP A 58 -1.06 6.32 20.20
CA ASP A 58 -1.59 7.57 20.73
C ASP A 58 -2.67 8.21 19.85
N VAL A 59 -3.33 7.42 19.02
CA VAL A 59 -4.61 7.78 18.40
C VAL A 59 -5.74 7.19 19.24
N ARG A 60 -6.83 7.96 19.42
CA ARG A 60 -8.07 7.55 20.09
C ARG A 60 -9.28 8.17 19.41
N ILE A 61 -10.42 7.48 19.49
CA ILE A 61 -11.72 8.04 19.13
C ILE A 61 -12.59 8.03 20.38
N PHE A 62 -13.21 9.17 20.68
CA PHE A 62 -14.09 9.36 21.82
C PHE A 62 -15.52 9.67 21.35
N ASN A 63 -16.52 9.21 22.08
CA ASN A 63 -17.92 9.63 21.90
C ASN A 63 -18.21 10.94 22.64
N ALA A 64 -19.45 11.46 22.55
CA ALA A 64 -19.83 12.72 23.20
C ALA A 64 -19.77 12.68 24.74
N ALA A 65 -19.82 11.49 25.35
CA ALA A 65 -19.64 11.31 26.79
C ALA A 65 -18.16 11.28 27.22
N GLY A 66 -17.22 11.41 26.28
CA GLY A 66 -15.78 11.33 26.55
C GLY A 66 -15.28 9.90 26.72
N GLU A 67 -16.07 8.89 26.34
CA GLU A 67 -15.68 7.48 26.43
C GLU A 67 -14.95 7.04 25.16
N ALA A 68 -13.82 6.34 25.31
CA ALA A 68 -13.10 5.79 24.18
C ALA A 68 -13.89 4.64 23.52
N VAL A 69 -14.03 4.67 22.20
CA VAL A 69 -14.75 3.64 21.45
C VAL A 69 -13.81 2.55 20.90
N PRO A 70 -14.29 1.30 20.73
CA PRO A 70 -13.54 0.24 20.07
C PRO A 70 -13.13 0.63 18.64
N MET A 71 -11.86 0.43 18.30
CA MET A 71 -11.32 0.74 16.97
C MET A 71 -10.20 -0.21 16.55
N ALA A 72 -10.04 -0.37 15.24
CA ALA A 72 -9.02 -1.20 14.61
C ALA A 72 -8.46 -0.51 13.37
N ARG A 73 -7.16 -0.68 13.13
CA ARG A 73 -6.56 -0.29 11.85
C ARG A 73 -6.91 -1.32 10.79
N LEU A 74 -7.40 -0.87 9.66
CA LEU A 74 -7.66 -1.74 8.52
C LEU A 74 -6.38 -1.95 7.72
N PRO A 75 -6.18 -3.12 7.10
CA PRO A 75 -5.11 -3.31 6.14
C PRO A 75 -5.29 -2.35 4.98
N ARG A 76 -4.18 -1.85 4.43
CA ARG A 76 -4.22 -1.01 3.22
C ARG A 76 -4.94 -1.76 2.10
N GLN A 77 -5.99 -1.15 1.58
CA GLN A 77 -6.65 -1.66 0.38
C GLN A 77 -5.67 -1.51 -0.78
N THR A 78 -5.28 -2.64 -1.36
CA THR A 78 -4.61 -2.63 -2.65
C THR A 78 -5.72 -2.67 -3.68
N GLU A 79 -6.08 -1.53 -4.26
CA GLU A 79 -7.00 -1.57 -5.39
C GLU A 79 -6.30 -2.37 -6.51
N THR A 80 -6.97 -3.42 -6.98
CA THR A 80 -6.55 -4.13 -8.17
C THR A 80 -7.22 -3.42 -9.33
N GLN A 81 -6.56 -2.43 -9.95
CA GLN A 81 -7.01 -1.95 -11.25
C GLN A 81 -6.67 -3.03 -12.27
N ALA A 82 -7.64 -3.89 -12.55
CA ALA A 82 -7.56 -4.76 -13.70
C ALA A 82 -7.65 -3.88 -14.95
N LEU A 83 -6.60 -3.85 -15.78
CA LEU A 83 -6.74 -3.30 -17.12
C LEU A 83 -7.66 -4.24 -17.89
N ARG A 84 -8.85 -3.73 -18.21
CA ARG A 84 -9.92 -4.45 -18.86
C ARG A 84 -10.13 -3.88 -20.27
N VAL A 85 -9.87 -4.69 -21.28
CA VAL A 85 -10.09 -4.29 -22.68
C VAL A 85 -10.97 -5.32 -23.34
N GLU A 86 -12.03 -4.87 -23.98
CA GLU A 86 -12.93 -5.75 -24.71
C GLU A 86 -12.56 -5.79 -26.19
N ARG A 87 -12.65 -6.98 -26.79
CA ARG A 87 -12.36 -7.22 -28.20
C ARG A 87 -13.37 -8.20 -28.79
N PRO A 88 -13.80 -7.98 -30.05
CA PRO A 88 -14.65 -8.94 -30.75
C PRO A 88 -13.87 -10.22 -31.09
N LEU A 89 -14.55 -11.35 -31.05
CA LEU A 89 -14.01 -12.62 -31.53
C LEU A 89 -14.37 -12.81 -33.01
N VAL A 90 -13.37 -13.16 -33.82
CA VAL A 90 -13.57 -13.50 -35.23
C VAL A 90 -13.73 -15.01 -35.34
N ALA A 91 -14.91 -15.47 -35.73
CA ALA A 91 -15.14 -16.90 -35.87
C ALA A 91 -14.36 -17.48 -37.07
N LEU A 92 -13.71 -18.62 -36.86
CA LEU A 92 -12.99 -19.34 -37.90
C LEU A 92 -13.96 -20.30 -38.61
N PRO A 93 -13.81 -20.50 -39.93
CA PRO A 93 -14.62 -21.49 -40.65
C PRO A 93 -14.32 -22.90 -40.15
N ALA A 94 -15.34 -23.77 -40.19
CA ALA A 94 -15.19 -25.21 -39.96
C ALA A 94 -14.07 -25.77 -40.84
N ARG A 95 -13.01 -26.27 -40.21
CA ARG A 95 -12.00 -27.04 -40.92
C ARG A 95 -12.68 -28.34 -41.32
N ALA A 96 -12.96 -28.52 -42.62
CA ALA A 96 -13.32 -29.83 -43.13
C ALA A 96 -12.23 -30.81 -42.64
N ALA A 97 -12.65 -31.86 -41.93
CA ALA A 97 -11.75 -32.92 -41.53
C ALA A 97 -10.91 -33.33 -42.75
N ALA A 98 -9.60 -33.55 -42.55
CA ALA A 98 -8.70 -33.92 -43.64
C ALA A 98 -9.31 -35.10 -44.41
N VAL A 99 -9.79 -34.82 -45.61
CA VAL A 99 -10.24 -35.85 -46.55
C VAL A 99 -9.00 -36.68 -46.86
N ARG A 100 -9.00 -37.93 -46.39
CA ARG A 100 -8.02 -38.92 -46.86
C ARG A 100 -8.20 -39.05 -48.36
N ASP A 101 -7.12 -38.76 -49.07
CA ASP A 101 -6.85 -38.94 -50.49
C ASP A 101 -7.89 -38.40 -51.50
N GLY A 102 -7.47 -37.31 -52.17
CA GLY A 102 -7.72 -37.15 -53.61
C GLY A 102 -8.90 -36.28 -54.03
N VAL A 103 -9.04 -35.05 -53.53
CA VAL A 103 -9.84 -34.01 -54.22
C VAL A 103 -9.20 -32.63 -54.03
N SER A 104 -8.88 -31.95 -55.15
CA SER A 104 -8.44 -30.56 -55.17
C SER A 104 -9.64 -29.60 -55.23
N VAL A 105 -9.57 -28.49 -54.49
CA VAL A 105 -10.62 -27.46 -54.49
C VAL A 105 -10.02 -26.14 -54.99
N HIS A 106 -10.58 -25.61 -56.07
CA HIS A 106 -10.32 -24.24 -56.54
C HIS A 106 -11.33 -23.28 -55.92
N ALA A 107 -10.84 -22.20 -55.31
CA ALA A 107 -11.67 -21.12 -54.80
C ALA A 107 -11.94 -20.10 -55.92
N SER A 108 -13.21 -19.89 -56.26
CA SER A 108 -13.67 -18.72 -57.00
C SER A 108 -14.58 -17.89 -56.10
N GLY A 109 -14.42 -16.57 -56.16
CA GLY A 109 -15.03 -15.62 -55.24
C GLY A 109 -16.56 -15.51 -55.33
N ALA A 110 -17.12 -15.01 -54.22
CA ALA A 110 -18.49 -14.56 -53.99
C ALA A 110 -19.62 -15.59 -54.13
N ALA A 111 -20.16 -15.97 -52.95
CA ALA A 111 -21.45 -16.60 -52.69
C ALA A 111 -21.68 -18.03 -53.22
N SER A 112 -21.58 -18.98 -52.28
CA SER A 112 -21.95 -20.41 -52.32
C SER A 112 -20.99 -21.36 -53.06
N VAL A 113 -20.44 -22.32 -52.29
CA VAL A 113 -19.82 -23.54 -52.82
C VAL A 113 -20.86 -24.64 -52.68
N ARG A 114 -21.35 -25.16 -53.80
CA ARG A 114 -22.24 -26.32 -53.83
C ARG A 114 -21.37 -27.56 -54.00
N VAL A 115 -21.30 -28.38 -52.96
CA VAL A 115 -20.71 -29.72 -53.05
C VAL A 115 -21.86 -30.68 -53.32
N GLU A 116 -21.91 -31.22 -54.53
CA GLU A 116 -22.83 -32.30 -54.89
C GLU A 116 -22.08 -33.62 -54.69
N VAL A 117 -22.44 -34.34 -53.63
CA VAL A 117 -22.05 -35.74 -53.41
C VAL A 117 -23.31 -36.56 -53.63
N ASP A 118 -23.28 -37.49 -54.58
CA ASP A 118 -24.36 -38.45 -54.76
C ASP A 118 -24.63 -39.19 -53.44
N GLY A 119 -25.82 -38.98 -52.88
CA GLY A 119 -26.41 -39.88 -51.87
C GLY A 119 -26.14 -39.60 -50.39
N ALA A 120 -25.74 -38.39 -49.97
CA ALA A 120 -25.69 -38.05 -48.53
C ALA A 120 -26.48 -36.77 -48.24
N SER A 121 -27.43 -36.87 -47.31
CA SER A 121 -28.20 -35.72 -46.79
C SER A 121 -27.26 -34.60 -46.34
N PRO A 122 -27.60 -33.32 -46.59
CA PRO A 122 -26.75 -32.21 -46.18
C PRO A 122 -26.70 -32.17 -44.65
N VAL A 123 -25.56 -32.53 -44.07
CA VAL A 123 -25.28 -32.20 -42.66
C VAL A 123 -24.90 -30.72 -42.65
N THR A 124 -25.85 -29.88 -42.25
CA THR A 124 -25.61 -28.47 -41.99
C THR A 124 -24.78 -28.35 -40.70
N THR A 125 -23.47 -28.59 -40.75
CA THR A 125 -22.59 -28.29 -39.62
C THR A 125 -22.32 -26.79 -39.58
N THR A 126 -23.22 -26.03 -38.96
CA THR A 126 -23.02 -24.61 -38.62
C THR A 126 -22.13 -24.43 -37.38
N ALA A 127 -21.31 -25.43 -37.03
CA ALA A 127 -20.46 -25.39 -35.85
C ALA A 127 -19.13 -24.72 -36.22
N LEU A 128 -18.91 -23.52 -35.69
CA LEU A 128 -17.64 -22.79 -35.80
C LEU A 128 -16.62 -23.47 -34.88
N PRO A 129 -15.52 -24.05 -35.39
CA PRO A 129 -14.59 -24.88 -34.62
C PRO A 129 -13.71 -24.07 -33.66
N GLY A 130 -13.57 -22.76 -33.89
CA GLY A 130 -12.74 -21.90 -33.07
C GLY A 130 -12.88 -20.43 -33.45
N TYR A 131 -12.19 -19.58 -32.69
CA TYR A 131 -12.24 -18.13 -32.77
C TYR A 131 -10.81 -17.56 -32.77
N LEU A 132 -10.62 -16.45 -33.45
CA LEU A 132 -9.39 -15.68 -33.46
C LEU A 132 -9.63 -14.32 -32.79
N LEU A 133 -8.63 -13.89 -32.02
CA LEU A 133 -8.62 -12.61 -31.32
C LEU A 133 -7.30 -11.90 -31.59
N GLU A 134 -7.36 -10.68 -32.12
CA GLU A 134 -6.20 -9.80 -32.27
C GLU A 134 -6.04 -8.93 -31.02
N VAL A 135 -4.84 -8.96 -30.42
CA VAL A 135 -4.55 -8.34 -29.13
C VAL A 135 -3.30 -7.44 -29.15
N LYS A 136 -2.80 -7.09 -30.34
CA LYS A 136 -1.55 -6.33 -30.55
C LYS A 136 -1.47 -5.00 -29.80
N ASP A 137 -2.61 -4.34 -29.57
CA ASP A 137 -2.68 -3.01 -28.92
C ASP A 137 -2.88 -3.12 -27.39
N PHE A 138 -2.84 -4.33 -26.83
CA PHE A 138 -2.91 -4.55 -25.39
C PHE A 138 -1.51 -4.48 -24.78
N ASP A 139 -1.12 -3.30 -24.30
CA ASP A 139 0.22 -3.04 -23.78
C ASP A 139 0.42 -3.55 -22.32
N ALA A 140 0.09 -4.81 -22.08
CA ALA A 140 0.30 -5.53 -20.83
C ALA A 140 0.38 -7.05 -21.08
N THR A 141 0.53 -7.87 -20.03
CA THR A 141 0.31 -9.32 -20.10
C THR A 141 -1.16 -9.64 -19.92
N ILE A 142 -1.66 -10.66 -20.58
CA ILE A 142 -3.05 -11.12 -20.42
C ILE A 142 -3.04 -12.25 -19.39
N ASP A 143 -3.66 -12.01 -18.24
CA ASP A 143 -3.69 -12.96 -17.13
C ASP A 143 -5.01 -13.76 -17.13
N GLU A 144 -6.06 -13.22 -17.74
CA GLU A 144 -7.36 -13.89 -17.87
C GLU A 144 -8.11 -13.40 -19.12
N LEU A 145 -8.93 -14.28 -19.70
CA LEU A 145 -9.97 -13.92 -20.66
C LEU A 145 -11.34 -14.18 -20.03
N THR A 146 -12.26 -13.22 -20.13
CA THR A 146 -13.70 -13.48 -19.92
C THR A 146 -14.38 -13.60 -21.29
N LEU A 147 -14.94 -14.76 -21.59
CA LEU A 147 -15.58 -15.04 -22.86
C LEU A 147 -17.07 -14.71 -22.79
N VAL A 148 -17.58 -14.00 -23.79
CA VAL A 148 -18.95 -13.51 -23.79
C VAL A 148 -19.76 -14.19 -24.88
N TRP A 149 -20.96 -14.66 -24.52
CA TRP A 149 -21.91 -15.33 -25.40
C TRP A 149 -23.35 -14.85 -25.10
N PRO A 150 -24.33 -15.11 -25.99
CA PRO A 150 -25.73 -14.80 -25.74
C PRO A 150 -26.28 -15.52 -24.50
N GLU A 151 -26.89 -14.79 -23.57
CA GLU A 151 -27.22 -15.29 -22.22
C GLU A 151 -28.24 -16.45 -22.17
N ALA A 152 -29.05 -16.61 -23.21
CA ALA A 152 -30.21 -17.50 -23.20
C ALA A 152 -29.89 -18.98 -23.51
N THR A 153 -28.63 -19.34 -23.76
CA THR A 153 -28.29 -20.72 -24.17
C THR A 153 -27.55 -21.44 -23.04
N PRO A 154 -28.18 -22.42 -22.35
CA PRO A 154 -27.46 -23.25 -21.42
C PRO A 154 -26.51 -24.21 -22.17
N PHE A 155 -25.28 -24.35 -21.69
CA PHE A 155 -24.31 -25.28 -22.23
C PHE A 155 -23.22 -25.62 -21.21
N GLU A 156 -22.56 -26.76 -21.44
CA GLU A 156 -21.32 -27.14 -20.78
C GLU A 156 -20.34 -27.58 -21.88
N ALA A 157 -19.17 -26.97 -21.90
CA ALA A 157 -18.13 -27.25 -22.88
C ALA A 157 -16.75 -26.96 -22.29
N ALA A 158 -15.70 -27.18 -23.07
CA ALA A 158 -14.36 -26.73 -22.72
C ALA A 158 -13.68 -26.08 -23.92
N VAL A 159 -12.76 -25.16 -23.65
CA VAL A 159 -11.94 -24.50 -24.66
C VAL A 159 -10.45 -24.75 -24.43
N SER A 160 -9.68 -24.67 -25.50
CA SER A 160 -8.23 -24.53 -25.46
C SER A 160 -7.86 -23.16 -26.03
N VAL A 161 -6.77 -22.57 -25.54
CA VAL A 161 -6.27 -21.27 -25.99
C VAL A 161 -4.82 -21.41 -26.41
N GLN A 162 -4.51 -20.86 -27.59
CA GLN A 162 -3.17 -20.80 -28.16
C GLN A 162 -2.80 -19.35 -28.46
N ALA A 163 -1.52 -19.02 -28.35
CA ALA A 163 -0.98 -17.70 -28.61
C ALA A 163 0.00 -17.73 -29.79
N SER A 164 0.05 -16.65 -30.57
CA SER A 164 0.97 -16.50 -31.70
C SER A 164 1.28 -15.02 -31.94
N ASP A 165 2.47 -14.75 -32.48
CA ASP A 165 2.86 -13.41 -32.94
C ASP A 165 2.77 -13.25 -34.47
N ASP A 166 2.70 -14.35 -35.21
CA ASP A 166 2.82 -14.39 -36.67
C ASP A 166 1.70 -15.17 -37.39
N LEU A 167 0.72 -15.70 -36.64
CA LEU A 167 -0.36 -16.59 -37.09
C LEU A 167 0.10 -17.97 -37.63
N GLN A 168 1.40 -18.26 -37.59
CA GLN A 168 1.98 -19.49 -38.11
C GLN A 168 2.44 -20.41 -36.97
N GLN A 169 3.21 -19.86 -36.04
CA GLN A 169 3.69 -20.58 -34.87
C GLN A 169 2.75 -20.35 -33.69
N TRP A 170 2.11 -21.42 -33.24
CA TRP A 170 1.15 -21.39 -32.15
C TRP A 170 1.70 -22.13 -30.93
N ARG A 171 1.67 -21.46 -29.77
CA ARG A 171 2.00 -22.05 -28.46
C ARG A 171 0.75 -22.21 -27.62
N SER A 172 0.58 -23.38 -27.00
CA SER A 172 -0.52 -23.62 -26.07
C SER A 172 -0.36 -22.75 -24.81
N VAL A 173 -1.40 -22.01 -24.42
CA VAL A 173 -1.43 -21.19 -23.21
C VAL A 173 -2.54 -21.60 -22.23
N ALA A 174 -3.55 -22.32 -22.71
CA ALA A 174 -4.51 -23.06 -21.90
C ALA A 174 -4.95 -24.33 -22.66
N HIS A 175 -4.90 -25.50 -22.02
CA HIS A 175 -5.12 -26.78 -22.72
C HIS A 175 -6.58 -27.22 -22.72
N ARG A 176 -7.26 -27.08 -21.58
CA ARG A 176 -8.68 -27.45 -21.42
C ARG A 176 -9.26 -26.69 -20.23
N THR A 177 -10.06 -25.67 -20.52
CA THR A 177 -10.75 -24.87 -19.51
C THR A 177 -12.25 -25.01 -19.68
N ALA A 178 -12.95 -25.40 -18.61
CA ALA A 178 -14.40 -25.57 -18.65
C ALA A 178 -15.09 -24.21 -18.80
N LEU A 179 -16.08 -24.16 -19.70
CA LEU A 179 -17.04 -23.07 -19.81
C LEU A 179 -18.43 -23.64 -19.60
N LEU A 180 -19.24 -22.96 -18.80
CA LEU A 180 -20.63 -23.37 -18.59
C LEU A 180 -21.54 -22.19 -18.32
N SER A 181 -22.79 -22.33 -18.73
CA SER A 181 -23.91 -21.49 -18.34
C SER A 181 -25.07 -22.44 -18.06
N LEU A 182 -25.47 -22.58 -16.80
CA LEU A 182 -26.54 -23.47 -16.37
C LEU A 182 -27.56 -22.69 -15.55
N GLY A 183 -28.83 -23.10 -15.59
CA GLY A 183 -29.90 -22.43 -14.84
C GLY A 183 -30.40 -21.15 -15.50
N GLU A 184 -31.41 -20.55 -14.87
CA GLU A 184 -32.09 -19.33 -15.34
C GLU A 184 -32.27 -18.34 -14.17
N GLY A 185 -32.32 -17.04 -14.48
CA GLY A 185 -32.57 -15.99 -13.50
C GLY A 185 -31.53 -15.97 -12.36
N GLU A 186 -32.01 -15.94 -11.11
CA GLU A 186 -31.16 -15.86 -9.91
C GLU A 186 -30.43 -17.17 -9.59
N ALA A 187 -30.83 -18.30 -10.18
CA ALA A 187 -30.17 -19.60 -10.00
C ALA A 187 -29.14 -19.92 -11.11
N ARG A 188 -28.74 -18.91 -11.89
CA ARG A 188 -27.80 -19.07 -13.01
C ARG A 188 -26.36 -19.24 -12.51
N ILE A 189 -25.73 -20.34 -12.91
CA ILE A 189 -24.32 -20.63 -12.64
C ILE A 189 -23.56 -20.41 -13.95
N VAL A 190 -22.53 -19.57 -13.91
CA VAL A 190 -21.70 -19.24 -15.08
C VAL A 190 -20.22 -19.45 -14.76
N GLN A 191 -19.52 -20.16 -15.64
CA GLN A 191 -18.06 -20.15 -15.73
C GLN A 191 -17.69 -19.63 -17.12
N ASP A 192 -17.25 -18.38 -17.19
CA ASP A 192 -16.91 -17.66 -18.41
C ASP A 192 -15.42 -17.26 -18.50
N ARG A 193 -14.62 -17.69 -17.51
CA ARG A 193 -13.23 -17.25 -17.37
C ARG A 193 -12.24 -18.31 -17.82
N VAL A 194 -11.19 -17.83 -18.50
CA VAL A 194 -10.02 -18.63 -18.87
C VAL A 194 -8.78 -17.96 -18.30
N ALA A 195 -8.22 -18.54 -17.25
CA ALA A 195 -6.95 -18.10 -16.69
C ALA A 195 -5.79 -18.39 -17.66
N LEU A 196 -4.88 -17.42 -17.80
CA LEU A 196 -3.73 -17.48 -18.69
C LEU A 196 -2.42 -17.20 -17.92
N PRO A 197 -1.28 -17.78 -18.32
CA PRO A 197 0.00 -17.60 -17.66
C PRO A 197 0.68 -16.28 -18.08
N ALA A 198 0.06 -15.13 -17.78
CA ALA A 198 0.57 -13.79 -18.09
C ALA A 198 1.08 -13.66 -19.54
N VAL A 199 0.18 -13.86 -20.49
CA VAL A 199 0.50 -14.02 -21.92
C VAL A 199 0.74 -12.67 -22.59
N ARG A 200 1.89 -12.52 -23.26
CA ARG A 200 2.10 -11.46 -24.27
C ARG A 200 2.18 -12.11 -25.66
N ALA A 201 1.35 -11.63 -26.59
CA ALA A 201 1.25 -12.12 -27.96
C ALA A 201 0.52 -11.09 -28.84
N ARG A 202 0.52 -11.24 -30.16
CA ARG A 202 -0.32 -10.44 -31.07
C ARG A 202 -1.68 -11.07 -31.36
N TYR A 203 -1.78 -12.40 -31.31
CA TYR A 203 -2.99 -13.15 -31.62
C TYR A 203 -3.24 -14.25 -30.59
N LEU A 204 -4.50 -14.46 -30.26
CA LEU A 204 -4.98 -15.63 -29.52
C LEU A 204 -5.97 -16.42 -30.39
N ARG A 205 -5.86 -17.75 -30.38
CA ARG A 205 -6.83 -18.66 -30.97
C ARG A 205 -7.51 -19.45 -29.86
N ILE A 206 -8.84 -19.51 -29.90
CA ILE A 206 -9.68 -20.20 -28.93
C ILE A 206 -10.42 -21.30 -29.68
N ASP A 207 -10.14 -22.56 -29.36
CA ASP A 207 -10.75 -23.71 -30.02
C ASP A 207 -11.62 -24.49 -29.03
N TRP A 208 -12.79 -24.96 -29.46
CA TRP A 208 -13.61 -25.87 -28.65
C TRP A 208 -12.90 -27.22 -28.50
N VAL A 209 -12.94 -27.77 -27.28
CA VAL A 209 -12.41 -29.10 -26.99
C VAL A 209 -13.53 -30.12 -27.12
N GLY A 210 -13.46 -30.96 -28.15
CA GLY A 210 -14.48 -31.97 -28.44
C GLY A 210 -15.57 -31.42 -29.37
N THR A 211 -16.82 -31.84 -29.15
CA THR A 211 -17.96 -31.38 -29.96
C THR A 211 -18.35 -29.95 -29.58
N PRO A 212 -18.35 -28.99 -30.52
CA PRO A 212 -18.75 -27.62 -30.22
C PRO A 212 -20.20 -27.52 -29.72
N PRO A 213 -20.46 -26.76 -28.65
CA PRO A 213 -21.83 -26.48 -28.20
C PRO A 213 -22.60 -25.61 -29.22
N PRO A 214 -23.94 -25.59 -29.18
CA PRO A 214 -24.77 -24.74 -30.04
C PRO A 214 -24.79 -23.28 -29.56
N VAL A 215 -23.61 -22.72 -29.24
CA VAL A 215 -23.42 -21.33 -28.80
C VAL A 215 -22.27 -20.69 -29.56
N SER A 216 -22.42 -19.40 -29.87
CA SER A 216 -21.37 -18.60 -30.51
C SER A 216 -20.75 -17.66 -29.51
N LEU A 217 -19.43 -17.75 -29.30
CA LEU A 217 -18.68 -16.71 -28.61
C LEU A 217 -18.67 -15.44 -29.45
N GLN A 218 -18.94 -14.30 -28.83
CA GLN A 218 -19.06 -13.01 -29.50
C GLN A 218 -17.84 -12.12 -29.24
N ARG A 219 -17.39 -12.08 -27.99
CA ARG A 219 -16.35 -11.18 -27.51
C ARG A 219 -15.48 -11.87 -26.48
N ALA A 220 -14.29 -11.35 -26.31
CA ALA A 220 -13.42 -11.66 -25.19
C ALA A 220 -13.06 -10.35 -24.48
N VAL A 221 -13.15 -10.37 -23.16
CA VAL A 221 -12.60 -9.34 -22.30
C VAL A 221 -11.21 -9.81 -21.88
N LEU A 222 -10.19 -9.04 -22.22
CA LEU A 222 -8.83 -9.23 -21.77
C LEU A 222 -8.66 -8.58 -20.41
N LEU A 223 -8.13 -9.32 -19.44
CA LEU A 223 -7.79 -8.78 -18.13
C LEU A 223 -6.28 -8.93 -17.88
N ASN A 224 -5.65 -7.83 -17.53
CA ASN A 224 -4.38 -7.82 -16.83
C ASN A 224 -4.69 -7.47 -15.38
N GLN A 225 -4.48 -8.39 -14.46
CA GLN A 225 -4.64 -8.17 -13.03
C GLN A 225 -3.38 -7.47 -12.50
N ARG A 226 -3.13 -6.25 -12.97
CA ARG A 226 -2.11 -5.39 -12.38
C ARG A 226 -2.52 -5.13 -10.93
N ARG A 227 -1.81 -5.75 -9.99
CA ARG A 227 -1.87 -5.38 -8.57
C ARG A 227 -1.21 -4.02 -8.39
N SER A 228 -1.85 -2.95 -8.85
CA SER A 228 -1.58 -1.57 -8.46
C SER A 228 -2.52 -0.66 -9.22
N ALA A 229 -3.72 -0.48 -8.69
CA ALA A 229 -4.12 0.89 -8.45
C ALA A 229 -3.52 1.29 -7.12
N THR A 230 -2.45 2.07 -7.21
CA THR A 230 -2.12 2.95 -6.11
C THR A 230 -3.37 3.74 -5.78
N VAL A 231 -3.95 3.54 -4.59
CA VAL A 231 -4.75 4.57 -3.95
C VAL A 231 -3.98 5.88 -4.15
N ALA A 232 -4.65 6.93 -4.63
CA ALA A 232 -3.97 8.17 -5.00
C ALA A 232 -3.07 8.62 -3.83
N ARG A 233 -1.75 8.58 -4.06
CA ARG A 233 -0.79 8.96 -3.03
C ARG A 233 -0.93 10.45 -2.79
N GLU A 234 -1.02 10.81 -1.52
CA GLU A 234 -0.81 12.18 -1.08
C GLU A 234 0.70 12.44 -0.96
N TRP A 235 1.09 13.71 -1.12
CA TRP A 235 2.49 14.11 -1.13
C TRP A 235 2.75 15.16 -0.07
N VAL A 236 3.85 15.00 0.66
CA VAL A 236 4.42 16.03 1.53
C VAL A 236 5.75 16.45 0.94
N GLU A 237 5.85 17.69 0.47
CA GLU A 237 7.13 18.25 0.01
C GLU A 237 7.98 18.73 1.17
N LEU A 238 9.27 18.40 1.12
CA LEU A 238 10.28 18.80 2.07
C LEU A 238 11.34 19.68 1.40
N THR A 239 11.72 20.72 2.11
CA THR A 239 12.96 21.47 1.86
C THR A 239 14.05 20.97 2.81
N GLY A 240 15.29 20.93 2.31
CA GLY A 240 16.42 20.34 3.02
C GLY A 240 17.56 21.31 3.24
N GLN A 241 18.43 20.97 4.19
CA GLN A 241 19.68 21.68 4.43
C GLN A 241 20.81 20.93 3.73
N ALA A 242 21.50 21.60 2.81
CA ALA A 242 22.58 21.00 2.05
C ALA A 242 23.93 21.12 2.79
N ASP A 243 24.67 20.02 2.79
CA ASP A 243 26.05 19.89 3.25
C ASP A 243 26.82 19.08 2.17
N ALA A 244 27.47 19.82 1.26
CA ALA A 244 28.05 19.29 0.03
C ALA A 244 27.04 18.43 -0.76
N LYS A 245 27.33 17.13 -0.94
CA LYS A 245 26.45 16.19 -1.65
C LYS A 245 25.31 15.64 -0.80
N ASN A 246 25.35 15.84 0.52
CA ASN A 246 24.31 15.36 1.42
C ASN A 246 23.29 16.47 1.65
N ILE A 247 22.02 16.12 1.59
CA ILE A 247 20.94 17.04 1.89
C ILE A 247 20.05 16.37 2.93
N ASP A 248 19.95 17.00 4.10
CA ASP A 248 19.15 16.50 5.21
C ASP A 248 17.77 17.15 5.21
N PHE A 249 16.73 16.33 5.28
CA PHE A 249 15.33 16.73 5.31
C PHE A 249 14.67 16.22 6.59
N THR A 250 13.72 17.01 7.10
CA THR A 250 12.89 16.62 8.24
C THR A 250 11.43 16.61 7.84
N SER A 251 10.78 15.46 7.98
CA SER A 251 9.34 15.32 7.78
C SER A 251 8.58 16.09 8.87
N PRO A 252 7.47 16.78 8.54
CA PRO A 252 6.67 17.52 9.53
C PRO A 252 5.94 16.62 10.55
N GLY A 253 5.93 15.30 10.31
CA GLY A 253 5.28 14.29 11.13
C GLY A 253 5.71 12.86 10.80
N LEU A 254 5.06 11.89 11.41
CA LEU A 254 5.30 10.45 11.22
C LEU A 254 4.37 9.88 10.14
N PHE A 255 4.56 10.31 8.89
CA PHE A 255 3.77 9.86 7.75
C PHE A 255 4.12 8.42 7.34
N PRO A 256 3.17 7.57 6.89
CA PRO A 256 3.43 6.23 6.38
C PRO A 256 4.00 6.28 4.95
N VAL A 257 5.21 6.80 4.81
CA VAL A 257 5.88 7.02 3.53
C VAL A 257 6.12 5.70 2.81
N GLU A 258 5.69 5.63 1.55
CA GLU A 258 5.82 4.46 0.67
C GLU A 258 6.37 4.79 -0.72
N ALA A 259 6.53 6.07 -1.03
CA ALA A 259 7.14 6.53 -2.27
C ALA A 259 7.96 7.80 -2.05
N LEU A 260 8.94 8.01 -2.93
CA LEU A 260 9.82 9.17 -2.93
C LEU A 260 9.80 9.80 -4.32
N ARG A 261 9.79 11.12 -4.39
CA ARG A 261 10.07 11.86 -5.62
C ARG A 261 11.11 12.92 -5.31
N LEU A 262 12.22 12.89 -6.05
CA LEU A 262 13.24 13.91 -5.99
C LEU A 262 12.89 14.97 -7.03
N VAL A 263 12.72 16.22 -6.59
CA VAL A 263 12.19 17.30 -7.43
C VAL A 263 13.30 18.34 -7.65
N PRO A 264 13.91 18.39 -8.85
CA PRO A 264 14.86 19.43 -9.21
C PRO A 264 14.21 20.82 -9.15
N VAL A 265 15.01 21.86 -8.90
CA VAL A 265 14.52 23.25 -8.84
C VAL A 265 14.46 23.90 -10.22
N SER A 266 15.20 23.39 -11.21
CA SER A 266 15.24 23.87 -12.60
C SER A 266 14.32 23.04 -13.51
N ASP A 267 13.75 23.66 -14.55
CA ASP A 267 12.86 23.01 -15.54
C ASP A 267 13.58 22.19 -16.63
N SER A 268 14.91 22.08 -16.51
CA SER A 268 15.79 21.35 -17.43
C SER A 268 16.95 20.74 -16.65
N ASP A 269 16.65 19.87 -15.69
CA ASP A 269 17.67 19.25 -14.84
C ASP A 269 17.36 17.79 -14.55
N VAL A 270 18.41 16.99 -14.40
CA VAL A 270 18.37 15.56 -14.10
C VAL A 270 19.39 15.29 -13.00
N ILE A 271 18.88 14.83 -11.85
CA ILE A 271 19.68 14.53 -10.67
C ILE A 271 19.45 13.08 -10.26
N SER A 272 20.54 12.38 -9.97
CA SER A 272 20.50 11.03 -9.43
C SER A 272 21.05 11.01 -8.02
N ALA A 273 20.41 10.25 -7.14
CA ALA A 273 20.74 10.24 -5.73
C ALA A 273 20.39 8.93 -5.05
N SER A 274 21.06 8.68 -3.93
CA SER A 274 20.65 7.66 -2.96
C SER A 274 19.90 8.30 -1.80
N VAL A 275 18.87 7.63 -1.30
CA VAL A 275 18.04 8.12 -0.19
C VAL A 275 18.14 7.16 0.99
N ALA A 276 18.35 7.73 2.16
CA ALA A 276 18.33 7.02 3.44
C ALA A 276 17.40 7.73 4.43
N SER A 277 16.93 7.00 5.44
CA SER A 277 16.14 7.58 6.54
C SER A 277 16.53 6.99 7.89
N ARG A 278 16.15 7.65 8.97
CA ARG A 278 16.33 7.14 10.34
C ARG A 278 15.22 7.60 11.29
N PRO A 279 14.90 6.81 12.32
CA PRO A 279 13.81 7.13 13.25
C PRO A 279 14.16 8.24 14.26
N ALA A 280 15.44 8.42 14.56
CA ALA A 280 15.94 9.39 15.54
C ALA A 280 17.35 9.85 15.14
N VAL A 281 17.77 11.01 15.64
CA VAL A 281 19.08 11.59 15.30
C VAL A 281 20.26 10.74 15.81
N SER A 282 20.09 10.02 16.92
CA SER A 282 21.09 9.04 17.40
C SER A 282 21.03 7.70 16.64
N GLY A 283 20.01 7.51 15.81
CA GLY A 283 19.82 6.29 15.03
C GLY A 283 20.75 6.20 13.82
N ARG A 284 21.02 4.97 13.39
CA ARG A 284 21.72 4.70 12.13
C ARG A 284 20.86 5.06 10.92
N TRP A 285 21.49 5.62 9.89
CA TRP A 285 20.87 5.75 8.57
C TRP A 285 20.55 4.38 7.99
N ARG A 286 19.34 4.25 7.42
CA ARG A 286 18.86 3.05 6.74
C ARG A 286 18.66 3.41 5.27
N TRP A 287 19.35 2.70 4.39
CA TRP A 287 19.17 2.85 2.95
C TRP A 287 17.71 2.54 2.56
N ARG A 288 17.13 3.36 1.67
CA ARG A 288 15.73 3.23 1.23
C ARG A 288 15.62 2.95 -0.26
N ALA A 289 16.30 3.75 -1.08
CA ALA A 289 16.28 3.59 -2.53
C ALA A 289 17.40 4.37 -3.22
N ARG A 290 17.58 4.09 -4.50
CA ARG A 290 18.21 5.00 -5.46
C ARG A 290 17.11 5.59 -6.33
N THR A 291 17.15 6.90 -6.57
CA THR A 291 16.13 7.63 -7.32
C THR A 291 16.77 8.54 -8.34
N VAL A 292 16.03 8.83 -9.40
CA VAL A 292 16.36 9.89 -10.37
C VAL A 292 15.23 10.90 -10.32
N GLY A 293 15.56 12.17 -10.07
CA GLY A 293 14.66 13.29 -10.22
C GLY A 293 14.96 13.99 -11.52
N TYR A 294 13.95 14.26 -12.32
CA TYR A 294 14.11 15.10 -13.50
C TYR A 294 12.91 16.02 -13.65
N ARG A 295 13.16 17.17 -14.28
CA ARG A 295 12.13 18.10 -14.73
C ARG A 295 12.58 18.59 -16.09
N LEU A 296 11.83 18.22 -17.12
CA LEU A 296 12.22 18.42 -18.51
C LEU A 296 11.06 19.03 -19.28
N GLN A 297 11.28 20.22 -19.84
CA GLN A 297 10.32 20.81 -20.78
C GLN A 297 10.33 20.02 -22.09
N GLN A 298 9.21 19.34 -22.40
CA GLN A 298 9.00 18.63 -23.66
C GLN A 298 7.88 19.29 -24.48
N ALA A 299 7.76 18.91 -25.76
CA ALA A 299 6.76 19.45 -26.68
C ALA A 299 5.29 19.22 -26.21
N GLY A 300 5.08 18.28 -25.28
CA GLY A 300 3.78 17.98 -24.66
C GLY A 300 3.55 18.58 -23.28
N GLY A 301 4.48 19.37 -22.73
CA GLY A 301 4.40 19.93 -21.38
C GLY A 301 5.66 19.67 -20.55
N LEU A 302 5.59 20.02 -19.26
CA LEU A 302 6.64 19.74 -18.29
C LEU A 302 6.53 18.27 -17.85
N ASP A 303 7.57 17.49 -18.11
CA ASP A 303 7.67 16.10 -17.65
C ASP A 303 8.45 16.06 -16.33
N GLU A 304 7.82 15.57 -15.26
CA GLU A 304 8.37 15.48 -13.91
C GLU A 304 8.58 14.01 -13.51
N GLY A 305 9.74 13.72 -12.93
CA GLY A 305 10.19 12.36 -12.63
C GLY A 305 9.21 11.47 -11.87
N GLU A 306 9.25 10.17 -12.20
CA GLU A 306 8.39 9.15 -11.61
C GLU A 306 8.70 8.91 -10.11
N ALA A 307 7.66 8.50 -9.38
CA ALA A 307 7.78 8.14 -7.97
C ALA A 307 8.56 6.82 -7.79
N THR A 308 9.60 6.83 -6.97
CA THR A 308 10.32 5.62 -6.56
C THR A 308 9.64 4.98 -5.35
N ALA A 309 9.10 3.77 -5.50
CA ALA A 309 8.46 3.04 -4.41
C ALA A 309 9.50 2.54 -3.38
N ILE A 310 9.12 2.56 -2.10
CA ILE A 310 9.94 2.07 -0.99
C ILE A 310 9.14 1.22 -0.01
N ALA A 311 9.83 0.41 0.78
CA ALA A 311 9.21 -0.24 1.94
C ALA A 311 8.72 0.82 2.93
N VAL A 312 7.49 0.64 3.43
CA VAL A 312 6.79 1.67 4.20
C VAL A 312 7.55 2.00 5.49
N THR A 313 7.71 3.28 5.78
CA THR A 313 8.40 3.76 6.97
C THR A 313 7.79 5.07 7.47
N ARG A 314 7.88 5.33 8.77
CA ARG A 314 7.50 6.60 9.41
C ARG A 314 8.68 7.37 9.96
N ASP A 315 9.87 7.08 9.46
CA ASP A 315 11.09 7.78 9.86
C ASP A 315 10.93 9.29 9.59
N PRO A 316 11.19 10.17 10.57
CA PRO A 316 11.03 11.61 10.37
C PRO A 316 12.28 12.25 9.73
N LEU A 317 13.43 11.60 9.77
CA LEU A 317 14.70 12.15 9.29
C LEU A 317 15.13 11.45 8.01
N TRP A 318 15.40 12.23 6.98
CA TRP A 318 15.75 11.76 5.64
C TRP A 318 17.06 12.41 5.19
N ARG A 319 17.87 11.67 4.45
CA ARG A 319 19.09 12.15 3.81
C ARG A 319 19.09 11.71 2.36
N VAL A 320 19.30 12.69 1.48
CA VAL A 320 19.56 12.45 0.07
C VAL A 320 21.04 12.70 -0.16
N THR A 321 21.76 11.72 -0.69
CA THR A 321 23.14 11.88 -1.13
C THR A 321 23.17 11.89 -2.65
N LEU A 322 23.42 13.07 -3.22
CA LEU A 322 23.53 13.26 -4.66
C LEU A 322 24.78 12.57 -5.21
N ASP A 323 24.70 12.00 -6.41
CA ASP A 323 25.88 11.42 -7.06
C ASP A 323 26.88 12.53 -7.49
N ALA A 324 26.34 13.64 -8.01
CA ALA A 324 27.06 14.85 -8.39
C ALA A 324 26.54 16.04 -7.58
N GLU A 325 27.39 17.06 -7.37
CA GLU A 325 26.94 18.30 -6.72
C GLU A 325 25.93 19.01 -7.63
N ALA A 326 24.79 19.40 -7.06
CA ALA A 326 23.79 20.19 -7.76
C ALA A 326 24.02 21.67 -7.48
N SER A 327 23.74 22.54 -8.46
CA SER A 327 23.83 23.99 -8.31
C SER A 327 22.76 24.57 -7.38
N THR A 328 21.65 23.83 -7.20
CA THR A 328 20.53 24.19 -6.34
C THR A 328 20.10 22.98 -5.54
N THR A 329 19.63 23.20 -4.31
CA THR A 329 19.17 22.13 -3.44
C THR A 329 17.79 21.63 -3.90
N PRO A 330 17.66 20.37 -4.37
CA PRO A 330 16.37 19.82 -4.75
C PRO A 330 15.42 19.66 -3.57
N ARG A 331 14.13 19.59 -3.87
CA ARG A 331 13.09 19.20 -2.91
C ARG A 331 12.94 17.67 -2.87
N LEU A 332 12.52 17.16 -1.72
CA LEU A 332 12.14 15.75 -1.55
C LEU A 332 10.65 15.68 -1.26
N ALA A 333 9.87 15.07 -2.15
CA ALA A 333 8.47 14.79 -1.90
C ALA A 333 8.31 13.36 -1.37
N LEU A 334 7.62 13.23 -0.24
CA LEU A 334 7.29 11.97 0.41
C LEU A 334 5.86 11.57 0.05
N GLY A 335 5.72 10.48 -0.70
CA GLY A 335 4.42 9.93 -1.09
C GLY A 335 3.91 8.96 -0.04
N TRP A 336 2.66 9.14 0.38
CA TRP A 336 2.00 8.33 1.41
C TRP A 336 0.54 8.09 1.05
N THR A 337 -0.02 7.03 1.61
CA THR A 337 -1.43 6.67 1.44
C THR A 337 -2.11 6.72 2.82
N PRO A 338 -3.24 7.43 2.98
CA PRO A 338 -3.98 7.46 4.24
C PRO A 338 -4.34 6.07 4.74
N GLU A 339 -3.98 5.76 5.99
CA GLU A 339 -4.45 4.55 6.66
C GLU A 339 -5.91 4.70 7.08
N SER A 340 -6.67 3.61 6.89
CA SER A 340 -8.07 3.54 7.32
C SER A 340 -8.21 2.91 8.69
N VAL A 341 -9.12 3.47 9.49
CA VAL A 341 -9.50 2.97 10.81
C VAL A 341 -10.98 2.63 10.80
N ALA A 342 -11.35 1.44 11.27
CA ALA A 342 -12.72 1.09 11.59
C ALA A 342 -12.98 1.36 13.08
N PHE A 343 -14.17 1.82 13.43
CA PHE A 343 -14.60 1.96 14.82
C PHE A 343 -16.10 1.67 15.00
N VAL A 344 -16.45 1.21 16.20
CA VAL A 344 -17.84 0.98 16.60
C VAL A 344 -18.42 2.27 17.14
N ALA A 345 -19.55 2.71 16.59
CA ALA A 345 -20.27 3.90 17.00
C ALA A 345 -21.01 3.69 18.34
N ARG A 346 -20.25 3.46 19.42
CA ARG A 346 -20.79 3.23 20.77
C ARG A 346 -21.05 4.57 21.47
N GLY A 347 -22.31 4.79 21.85
CA GLY A 347 -22.75 6.02 22.50
C GLY A 347 -23.22 7.06 21.47
N ALA A 348 -23.62 8.24 21.95
CA ALA A 348 -24.04 9.32 21.07
C ALA A 348 -22.83 10.07 20.48
N GLY A 349 -22.96 10.52 19.23
CA GLY A 349 -22.08 11.54 18.66
C GLY A 349 -22.32 12.93 19.30
N PRO A 350 -21.48 13.94 18.99
CA PRO A 350 -20.38 13.90 18.03
C PRO A 350 -19.20 13.04 18.51
N TYR A 351 -18.49 12.44 17.55
CA TYR A 351 -17.27 11.70 17.82
C TYR A 351 -16.05 12.61 17.65
N THR A 352 -15.01 12.38 18.44
CA THR A 352 -13.76 13.16 18.41
C THR A 352 -12.57 12.24 18.17
N LEU A 353 -11.78 12.52 17.14
CA LEU A 353 -10.47 11.92 16.90
C LEU A 353 -9.42 12.68 17.72
N ALA A 354 -8.80 12.02 18.69
CA ALA A 354 -7.79 12.57 19.57
C ALA A 354 -6.42 11.95 19.28
N VAL A 355 -5.38 12.77 19.21
CA VAL A 355 -4.04 12.38 18.75
C VAL A 355 -2.95 13.11 19.52
N GLY A 356 -1.83 12.44 19.81
CA GLY A 356 -0.64 13.07 20.37
C GLY A 356 -0.60 12.99 21.90
N HIS A 357 -0.41 11.78 22.44
CA HIS A 357 -0.23 11.55 23.88
C HIS A 357 1.01 10.68 24.11
N ALA A 358 2.04 11.24 24.74
CA ALA A 358 3.37 10.61 24.81
C ALA A 358 3.37 9.26 25.55
N SER A 359 2.54 9.11 26.58
CA SER A 359 2.48 7.91 27.41
C SER A 359 1.28 7.01 27.09
N ALA A 360 0.55 7.25 25.98
CA ALA A 360 -0.58 6.40 25.61
C ALA A 360 -0.12 4.97 25.31
N ALA A 361 -0.74 4.00 25.97
CA ALA A 361 -0.69 2.61 25.56
C ALA A 361 -1.45 2.41 24.23
N SER A 362 -1.22 1.30 23.52
CA SER A 362 -2.03 0.96 22.35
C SER A 362 -3.45 0.54 22.77
N ALA A 363 -4.49 1.03 22.09
CA ALA A 363 -5.86 0.49 22.18
C ALA A 363 -6.38 -0.02 20.82
N TRP A 364 -5.47 -0.29 19.88
CA TRP A 364 -5.84 -0.94 18.63
C TRP A 364 -6.30 -2.37 18.90
N GLN A 365 -7.51 -2.69 18.46
CA GLN A 365 -8.02 -4.05 18.44
C GLN A 365 -7.70 -4.73 17.11
N ALA A 366 -7.80 -6.05 17.07
CA ALA A 366 -7.72 -6.77 15.80
C ALA A 366 -8.94 -6.41 14.93
N PRO A 367 -8.80 -6.29 13.59
CA PRO A 367 -9.93 -5.94 12.71
C PRO A 367 -11.17 -6.81 12.92
N GLY A 368 -11.00 -8.13 13.10
CA GLY A 368 -12.11 -9.06 13.35
C GLY A 368 -12.81 -8.91 14.71
N GLN A 369 -12.25 -8.14 15.66
CA GLN A 369 -12.92 -7.80 16.92
C GLN A 369 -13.82 -6.56 16.80
N VAL A 370 -13.60 -5.74 15.77
CA VAL A 370 -14.34 -4.49 15.52
C VAL A 370 -15.31 -4.66 14.36
N VAL A 371 -14.89 -5.34 13.30
CA VAL A 371 -15.67 -5.62 12.09
C VAL A 371 -16.10 -7.09 12.10
N PRO A 372 -17.38 -7.39 12.34
CA PRO A 372 -17.89 -8.76 12.24
C PRO A 372 -17.62 -9.37 10.86
N GLY A 373 -17.19 -10.63 10.82
CA GLY A 373 -16.91 -11.34 9.56
C GLY A 373 -15.68 -10.80 8.79
N PHE A 374 -14.83 -9.98 9.40
CA PHE A 374 -13.67 -9.39 8.73
C PHE A 374 -12.81 -10.44 7.99
N GLY A 375 -12.52 -10.18 6.72
CA GLY A 375 -11.72 -11.08 5.87
C GLY A 375 -12.52 -12.22 5.23
N THR A 376 -13.86 -12.20 5.33
CA THR A 376 -14.77 -13.16 4.68
C THR A 376 -15.80 -12.43 3.80
N ASP A 377 -16.51 -13.17 2.97
CA ASP A 377 -17.60 -12.64 2.13
C ASP A 377 -18.81 -12.14 2.93
N GLN A 378 -18.84 -12.40 4.24
CA GLN A 378 -19.89 -11.98 5.17
C GLN A 378 -19.46 -10.80 6.05
N ALA A 379 -18.39 -10.09 5.67
CA ALA A 379 -17.91 -8.94 6.43
C ALA A 379 -18.99 -7.85 6.51
N ALA A 380 -19.18 -7.30 7.71
CA ALA A 380 -20.13 -6.21 7.94
C ALA A 380 -19.73 -4.96 7.12
N THR A 381 -20.73 -4.32 6.52
CA THR A 381 -20.53 -3.09 5.74
C THR A 381 -20.06 -1.94 6.62
N LEU A 382 -18.97 -1.31 6.20
CA LEU A 382 -18.44 -0.10 6.82
C LEU A 382 -19.05 1.14 6.16
N VAL A 383 -19.51 2.09 6.97
CA VAL A 383 -20.00 3.38 6.48
C VAL A 383 -18.91 4.43 6.64
N SER A 384 -18.63 5.20 5.59
CA SER A 384 -17.60 6.23 5.62
C SER A 384 -17.96 7.39 6.56
N ALA A 385 -17.08 7.67 7.51
CA ALA A 385 -17.02 8.91 8.29
C ALA A 385 -15.90 9.80 7.75
N ARG A 386 -15.96 11.11 8.07
CA ARG A 386 -14.90 12.06 7.72
C ARG A 386 -14.53 12.95 8.89
N VAL A 387 -13.27 13.36 8.96
CA VAL A 387 -12.86 14.40 9.91
C VAL A 387 -13.25 15.77 9.34
N LEU A 388 -13.90 16.59 10.15
CA LEU A 388 -14.16 17.99 9.82
C LEU A 388 -12.87 18.79 10.01
N LEU A 389 -12.36 19.33 8.91
CA LEU A 389 -11.26 20.29 8.91
C LEU A 389 -11.87 21.67 9.25
N GLY A 390 -11.73 22.10 10.51
CA GLY A 390 -12.22 23.40 11.02
C GLY A 390 -11.10 24.23 11.65
N GLU A 391 -11.30 25.55 11.72
CA GLU A 391 -10.28 26.55 12.09
C GLU A 391 -9.55 26.22 13.40
N ALA A 392 -8.23 26.05 13.24
CA ALA A 392 -7.22 25.79 14.26
C ALA A 392 -7.36 24.46 15.04
N PRO A 393 -6.36 23.55 14.96
CA PRO A 393 -6.26 22.50 15.97
C PRO A 393 -6.22 23.18 17.34
N VAL A 394 -7.01 22.68 18.30
CA VAL A 394 -6.81 23.06 19.72
C VAL A 394 -5.33 22.86 20.00
N ALA A 395 -4.65 23.95 20.38
CA ALA A 395 -3.22 24.08 20.29
C ALA A 395 -2.51 22.87 20.93
N ALA A 396 -1.69 22.19 20.13
CA ALA A 396 -0.76 21.19 20.61
C ALA A 396 0.05 21.80 21.75
N ALA A 397 0.16 21.09 22.88
CA ALA A 397 1.22 21.39 23.82
C ALA A 397 2.55 21.39 23.05
N PRO A 398 3.47 22.34 23.28
CA PRO A 398 4.76 22.34 22.63
C PRO A 398 5.37 20.94 22.74
N ARG A 399 5.83 20.39 21.60
CA ARG A 399 6.58 19.13 21.59
C ARG A 399 7.63 19.24 22.69
N GLU A 400 7.48 18.45 23.76
CA GLU A 400 8.59 18.35 24.70
C GLU A 400 9.78 17.86 23.87
N PRO A 401 10.90 18.61 23.87
CA PRO A 401 12.10 18.15 23.21
C PRO A 401 12.37 16.72 23.69
N ALA A 402 12.75 15.84 22.77
CA ALA A 402 13.22 14.50 23.14
C ALA A 402 14.22 14.66 24.33
N PRO A 403 14.30 13.74 25.29
CA PRO A 403 14.92 13.98 26.60
C PRO A 403 16.36 14.53 26.57
N TRP A 404 17.09 14.29 25.48
CA TRP A 404 18.42 14.82 25.19
C TRP A 404 18.50 16.28 24.68
N GLN A 405 17.39 16.87 24.22
CA GLN A 405 17.22 18.28 23.84
C GLN A 405 16.65 19.14 24.98
N ALA A 406 16.12 18.51 26.05
CA ALA A 406 15.76 19.21 27.28
C ALA A 406 17.05 19.70 27.96
N GLY A 407 17.30 21.01 27.87
CA GLY A 407 18.56 21.68 28.22
C GLY A 407 18.93 21.70 29.70
N SER A 408 18.93 20.56 30.40
CA SER A 408 19.44 20.46 31.75
C SER A 408 20.21 19.15 31.98
N HIS A 409 21.38 19.06 31.35
CA HIS A 409 22.44 18.16 31.81
C HIS A 409 23.17 18.72 33.04
N TRP A 410 22.61 19.69 33.77
CA TRP A 410 23.28 20.31 34.93
C TRP A 410 23.59 19.27 36.01
N TRP A 411 22.80 18.21 36.11
CA TRP A 411 23.07 17.09 37.00
C TRP A 411 24.34 16.30 36.60
N LEU A 412 24.60 16.17 35.30
CA LEU A 412 25.80 15.51 34.77
C LEU A 412 27.05 16.35 35.07
N TRP A 413 26.94 17.67 34.90
CA TRP A 413 27.98 18.62 35.32
C TRP A 413 28.19 18.64 36.83
N GLY A 414 27.12 18.51 37.62
CA GLY A 414 27.18 18.37 39.07
C GLY A 414 27.91 17.09 39.50
N ALA A 415 27.60 15.95 38.89
CA ALA A 415 28.29 14.69 39.14
C ALA A 415 29.77 14.75 38.72
N LEU A 416 30.07 15.40 37.59
CA LEU A 416 31.44 15.58 37.12
C LEU A 416 32.26 16.47 38.07
N LEU A 417 31.73 17.62 38.50
CA LEU A 417 32.39 18.50 39.47
C LEU A 417 32.62 17.80 40.81
N LEU A 418 31.66 16.99 41.26
CA LEU A 418 31.80 16.21 42.48
C LEU A 418 32.92 15.15 42.34
N GLY A 419 32.98 14.47 41.20
CA GLY A 419 34.07 13.53 40.89
C GLY A 419 35.45 14.20 40.87
N VAL A 420 35.57 15.36 40.23
CA VAL A 420 36.81 16.15 40.21
C VAL A 420 37.19 16.64 41.62
N GLY A 421 36.20 17.05 42.43
CA GLY A 421 36.42 17.46 43.83
C GLY A 421 37.00 16.34 44.70
N VAL A 422 36.49 15.10 44.55
CA VAL A 422 37.01 13.93 45.26
C VAL A 422 38.46 13.63 44.86
N LEU A 423 38.78 13.69 43.57
CA LEU A 423 40.14 13.50 43.07
C LEU A 423 41.09 14.60 43.58
N GLY A 424 40.65 15.86 43.61
CA GLY A 424 41.41 16.97 44.17
C GLY A 424 41.69 16.80 45.66
N ALA A 425 40.72 16.30 46.43
CA ALA A 425 40.89 16.02 47.86
C ALA A 425 41.90 14.88 48.11
N MET A 426 41.83 13.79 47.32
CA MET A 426 42.81 12.71 47.39
C MET A 426 44.22 13.16 47.02
N ALA A 427 44.37 13.94 45.95
CA ALA A 427 45.67 14.47 45.54
C ALA A 427 46.28 15.39 46.62
N ARG A 428 45.45 16.24 47.25
CA ARG A 428 45.89 17.10 48.37
C ARG A 428 46.27 16.29 49.62
N GLY A 429 45.56 15.20 49.89
CA GLY A 429 45.89 14.26 50.96
C GLY A 429 47.28 13.64 50.78
N LEU A 430 47.53 13.08 49.59
CA LEU A 430 48.83 12.52 49.21
C LEU A 430 49.95 13.55 49.29
N TRP A 431 49.70 14.79 48.87
CA TRP A 431 50.72 15.83 48.91
C TRP A 431 51.09 16.24 50.35
N ARG A 432 50.11 16.22 51.26
CA ARG A 432 50.35 16.46 52.70
C ARG A 432 51.09 15.30 53.36
N GLU A 433 50.79 14.06 52.98
CA GLU A 433 51.52 12.88 53.47
C GLU A 433 52.97 12.88 52.99
N MET A 434 53.23 13.22 51.73
CA MET A 434 54.60 13.37 51.20
C MET A 434 55.35 14.56 51.84
N ALA A 435 54.66 15.64 52.19
CA ALA A 435 55.27 16.78 52.90
C ALA A 435 55.61 16.44 54.35
N GLY A 436 54.77 15.64 55.04
CA GLY A 436 55.03 15.17 56.41
C GLY A 436 56.09 14.06 56.49
N ALA A 437 56.26 13.25 55.44
CA ALA A 437 57.28 12.21 55.37
C ALA A 437 58.72 12.74 55.20
N LYS A 438 58.88 14.04 54.90
CA LYS A 438 60.21 14.67 54.73
C LYS A 438 60.83 15.18 56.04
N ASP A 439 60.07 15.17 57.15
CA ASP A 439 60.49 15.70 58.46
C ASP A 439 60.82 14.62 59.51
N SER A 440 60.98 13.35 59.11
CA SER A 440 61.47 12.31 60.03
C SER A 440 63.00 12.17 59.92
N PRO A 441 63.78 12.54 60.96
CA PRO A 441 65.23 12.29 60.95
C PRO A 441 65.50 10.78 61.15
N PRO A 442 66.60 10.24 60.60
CA PRO A 442 67.03 8.88 60.93
C PRO A 442 67.50 8.85 62.40
N GLU A 443 67.18 7.75 63.10
CA GLU A 443 67.70 7.43 64.44
C GLU A 443 69.23 7.41 64.51
#